data_AF-A0A151U332-F1
#
_entry.id   AF-A0A151U332-F1
#
_cell.length_a   1.000
_cell.length_b   1.000
_cell.length_c   1.000
_cell.angle_alpha   90.00
_cell.angle_beta   90.00
_cell.angle_gamma   90.00
#
_symmetry.space_group_name_H-M   'P 1'
#
loop_
_entity.id
_entity.type
_entity.pdbx_description
1 polymer ?
#
loop_
_entity_poly.entity_id
_entity_poly.type
_entity_poly.pdbx_seq_one_letter_code
_entity_poly.pdbx_strand_id
1 'polypeptide(L)'
;MTTSTMDVFRFHHTPFYCEENVYLLCKKLCSDGIANAEGSDLFVVFISNERKQAYIKKGGIPPLVWDLDSSLPFPSPLPSYVSETIRPSFQLFSDYNRLFRVVHAPIFLRCFASDRRHMKDSGGNWIEEPPQHEPIVAEDGAVHNLNEYINISVADAITDVTTSSVKDAIFTEKHGVVIKENQLEKLVCQLSSLE
;
A
#
# COMPACT_ATOMS: atom_id res chain seq x y z
N MET A 1 -11.92 -3.01 22.94
CA MET A 1 -11.50 -4.35 22.52
C MET A 1 -10.03 -4.27 22.20
N THR A 2 -9.19 -5.07 22.86
CA THR A 2 -7.75 -5.13 22.57
C THR A 2 -7.57 -5.70 21.17
N THR A 3 -7.05 -4.89 20.24
CA THR A 3 -6.55 -5.38 18.95
C THR A 3 -5.49 -6.42 19.27
N SER A 4 -5.77 -7.70 18.97
CA SER A 4 -4.79 -8.77 19.16
C SER A 4 -3.60 -8.49 18.26
N THR A 5 -2.43 -8.26 18.86
CA THR A 5 -1.17 -8.16 18.12
C THR A 5 -0.89 -9.49 17.46
N MET A 6 -0.68 -9.46 16.15
CA MET A 6 -0.28 -10.61 15.37
C MET A 6 1.23 -10.72 15.30
N ASP A 7 1.70 -11.95 15.20
CA ASP A 7 3.12 -12.24 14.98
C ASP A 7 3.49 -11.94 13.52
N VAL A 8 4.31 -10.90 13.33
CA VAL A 8 4.77 -10.43 12.02
C VAL A 8 5.60 -11.49 11.29
N PHE A 9 6.29 -12.39 12.03
CA PHE A 9 7.13 -13.44 11.46
C PHE A 9 6.33 -14.52 10.71
N ARG A 10 5.00 -14.51 10.81
CA ARG A 10 4.12 -15.39 10.03
C ARG A 10 3.92 -14.95 8.58
N PHE A 11 4.37 -13.75 8.24
CA PHE A 11 4.22 -13.17 6.92
C PHE A 11 5.56 -13.16 6.18
N HIS A 12 5.50 -13.37 4.86
CA HIS A 12 6.70 -13.31 4.03
C HIS A 12 7.22 -11.88 4.01
N HIS A 13 8.52 -11.72 4.22
CA HIS A 13 9.18 -10.43 4.18
C HIS A 13 10.58 -10.59 3.59
N THR A 14 10.86 -9.81 2.56
CA THR A 14 12.20 -9.60 2.01
C THR A 14 12.50 -8.10 2.13
N PRO A 15 13.53 -7.68 2.89
CA PRO A 15 13.90 -6.27 3.02
C PRO A 15 14.09 -5.61 1.66
N PHE A 16 13.66 -4.35 1.52
CA PHE A 16 13.76 -3.54 0.30
C PHE A 16 12.83 -3.93 -0.86
N TYR A 17 12.02 -4.99 -0.72
CA TYR A 17 10.98 -5.39 -1.69
C TYR A 17 9.58 -5.15 -1.12
N CYS A 18 9.34 -3.95 -0.56
CA CYS A 18 8.08 -3.61 0.13
C CYS A 18 6.84 -3.82 -0.78
N GLU A 19 6.99 -3.59 -2.08
CA GLU A 19 5.95 -3.80 -3.09
C GLU A 19 5.54 -5.28 -3.23
N GLU A 20 6.49 -6.21 -3.16
CA GLU A 20 6.21 -7.65 -3.22
C GLU A 20 5.74 -8.16 -1.85
N ASN A 21 6.30 -7.64 -0.76
CA ASN A 21 5.88 -7.95 0.60
C ASN A 21 4.40 -7.63 0.81
N VAL A 22 3.95 -6.45 0.35
CA VAL A 22 2.54 -6.05 0.38
C VAL A 22 1.69 -6.95 -0.52
N TYR A 23 2.14 -7.28 -1.72
CA TYR A 23 1.42 -8.21 -2.59
C TYR A 23 1.16 -9.57 -1.92
N LEU A 24 2.19 -10.15 -1.31
CA LEU A 24 2.08 -11.43 -0.60
C LEU A 24 1.27 -11.32 0.68
N LEU A 25 1.38 -10.20 1.41
CA LEU A 25 0.58 -9.94 2.60
C LEU A 25 -0.91 -9.86 2.25
N CYS A 26 -1.30 -9.20 1.15
CA CYS A 26 -2.68 -9.22 0.66
C CYS A 26 -3.19 -10.65 0.48
N LYS A 27 -2.44 -11.48 -0.27
CA LYS A 27 -2.81 -12.89 -0.51
C LYS A 27 -2.91 -13.67 0.80
N LYS A 28 -1.99 -13.45 1.74
CA LYS A 28 -1.96 -14.15 3.03
C LYS A 28 -3.15 -13.78 3.93
N LEU A 29 -3.50 -12.50 3.98
CA LEU A 29 -4.67 -12.04 4.74
C LEU A 29 -5.96 -12.65 4.19
N CYS A 30 -6.10 -12.73 2.86
CA CYS A 30 -7.23 -13.41 2.24
C CYS A 30 -7.24 -14.92 2.53
N SER A 31 -6.09 -15.61 2.39
CA SER A 31 -6.00 -17.05 2.61
C SER A 31 -6.27 -17.47 4.05
N ASP A 32 -5.90 -16.62 5.01
CA ASP A 32 -6.08 -16.87 6.44
C ASP A 32 -7.50 -16.51 6.92
N GLY A 33 -8.38 -16.04 6.02
CA GLY A 33 -9.73 -15.58 6.36
C GLY A 33 -9.73 -14.31 7.21
N ILE A 34 -8.61 -13.58 7.24
CA ILE A 34 -8.52 -12.30 7.94
C ILE A 34 -9.19 -11.22 7.10
N ALA A 35 -8.98 -11.23 5.78
CA ALA A 35 -9.66 -10.37 4.81
C ALA A 35 -10.69 -11.17 4.00
N ASN A 36 -11.53 -10.47 3.24
CA ASN A 36 -12.43 -11.12 2.28
C ASN A 36 -11.61 -11.96 1.28
N ALA A 37 -12.20 -13.02 0.73
CA ALA A 37 -11.49 -13.96 -0.16
C ALA A 37 -10.80 -13.26 -1.35
N GLU A 38 -11.45 -12.26 -1.93
CA GLU A 38 -10.90 -11.46 -3.04
C GLU A 38 -10.07 -10.25 -2.56
N GLY A 39 -10.03 -10.00 -1.24
CA GLY A 39 -9.39 -8.81 -0.65
C GLY A 39 -10.17 -7.52 -0.90
N SER A 40 -11.49 -7.59 -1.12
CA SER A 40 -12.32 -6.42 -1.43
C SER A 40 -12.37 -5.37 -0.32
N ASP A 41 -12.05 -5.76 0.91
CA ASP A 41 -11.91 -4.93 2.12
C ASP A 41 -10.48 -4.40 2.33
N LEU A 42 -9.55 -4.71 1.40
CA LEU A 42 -8.15 -4.29 1.45
C LEU A 42 -7.83 -3.19 0.44
N PHE A 43 -6.97 -2.28 0.87
CA PHE A 43 -6.39 -1.22 0.04
C PHE A 43 -4.88 -1.21 0.23
N VAL A 44 -4.15 -1.18 -0.89
CA VAL A 44 -2.70 -1.05 -0.91
C VAL A 44 -2.34 0.42 -1.04
N VAL A 45 -1.42 0.89 -0.21
CA VAL A 45 -0.99 2.27 -0.19
C VAL A 45 0.49 2.35 -0.53
N PHE A 46 0.84 3.01 -1.62
CA PHE A 46 2.21 3.39 -1.95
C PHE A 46 2.48 4.81 -1.50
N ILE A 47 3.64 5.03 -0.89
CA ILE A 47 4.07 6.34 -0.41
C ILE A 47 5.14 6.90 -1.34
N SER A 48 4.91 8.11 -1.86
CA SER A 48 5.92 8.90 -2.55
C SER A 48 6.92 9.44 -1.52
N ASN A 49 7.92 8.63 -1.19
CA ASN A 49 9.09 9.05 -0.42
C ASN A 49 10.36 8.35 -0.96
N GLU A 50 11.54 8.81 -0.54
CA GLU A 50 12.82 8.20 -0.94
C GLU A 50 12.90 6.70 -0.58
N ARG A 51 12.13 6.27 0.43
CA ARG A 51 12.10 4.88 0.91
C ARG A 51 11.08 4.00 0.20
N LYS A 52 10.29 4.53 -0.76
CA LYS A 52 9.28 3.81 -1.56
C LYS A 52 8.45 2.82 -0.75
N GLN A 53 7.96 3.27 0.41
CA GLN A 53 7.23 2.40 1.34
C GLN A 53 5.85 2.04 0.78
N ALA A 54 5.38 0.84 1.13
CA ALA A 54 4.02 0.40 0.86
C ALA A 54 3.43 -0.35 2.07
N TYR A 55 2.13 -0.21 2.30
CA TYR A 55 1.43 -0.94 3.36
C TYR A 55 0.01 -1.32 2.94
N ILE A 56 -0.61 -2.24 3.68
CA ILE A 56 -2.02 -2.62 3.48
C ILE A 56 -2.89 -1.97 4.53
N LYS A 57 -4.08 -1.55 4.11
CA LYS A 57 -5.12 -1.07 5.01
C LYS A 57 -6.39 -1.88 4.82
N LYS A 58 -7.00 -2.33 5.92
CA LYS A 58 -8.25 -3.10 5.95
C LYS A 58 -9.43 -2.25 6.46
N GLY A 59 -10.63 -2.48 5.94
CA GLY A 59 -11.92 -2.00 6.50
C GLY A 59 -12.15 -2.42 7.97
N GLY A 60 -12.97 -1.64 8.69
CA GLY A 60 -13.27 -1.81 10.12
C GLY A 60 -13.25 -0.50 10.93
N ILE A 61 -13.71 -0.54 12.20
CA ILE A 61 -13.67 0.61 13.12
C ILE A 61 -12.90 0.24 14.40
N PRO A 62 -11.71 0.85 14.65
CA PRO A 62 -10.95 1.69 13.73
C PRO A 62 -10.33 0.88 12.58
N PRO A 63 -10.04 1.49 11.42
CA PRO A 63 -9.31 0.86 10.35
C PRO A 63 -7.91 0.42 10.79
N LEU A 64 -7.41 -0.67 10.21
CA LEU A 64 -6.12 -1.26 10.55
C LEU A 64 -5.11 -1.09 9.42
N VAL A 65 -3.86 -0.81 9.79
CA VAL A 65 -2.69 -0.73 8.92
C VAL A 65 -1.79 -1.93 9.17
N TRP A 66 -1.37 -2.57 8.09
CA TRP A 66 -0.44 -3.69 8.07
C TRP A 66 0.81 -3.26 7.32
N ASP A 67 1.83 -2.91 8.09
CA ASP A 67 3.13 -2.48 7.60
C ASP A 67 4.19 -3.40 8.22
N LEU A 68 4.87 -4.17 7.37
CA LEU A 68 5.88 -5.15 7.79
C LEU A 68 7.21 -4.50 8.20
N ASP A 69 7.43 -3.25 7.82
CA ASP A 69 8.66 -2.49 8.11
C ASP A 69 8.48 -1.52 9.30
N SER A 70 7.29 -1.49 9.90
CA SER A 70 7.00 -0.64 11.06
C SER A 70 7.47 -1.26 12.37
N SER A 71 7.91 -0.42 13.30
CA SER A 71 8.14 -0.82 14.70
C SER A 71 6.87 -0.75 15.57
N LEU A 72 5.74 -0.32 15.00
CA LEU A 72 4.46 -0.23 15.70
C LEU A 72 3.81 -1.62 15.84
N PRO A 73 2.75 -1.76 16.68
CA PRO A 73 2.00 -3.00 16.75
C PRO A 73 1.52 -3.47 15.37
N PHE A 74 1.51 -4.78 15.14
CA PHE A 74 1.11 -5.35 13.86
C PHE A 74 -0.18 -6.18 14.02
N PRO A 75 -1.30 -5.84 13.34
CA PRO A 75 -1.55 -4.57 12.66
C PRO A 75 -1.69 -3.38 13.63
N SER A 76 -1.46 -2.18 13.12
CA SER A 76 -1.60 -0.91 13.85
C SER A 76 -2.97 -0.28 13.61
N PRO A 77 -3.64 0.28 14.63
CA PRO A 77 -4.76 1.19 14.39
C PRO A 77 -4.33 2.40 13.55
N LEU A 78 -5.10 2.75 12.52
CA LEU A 78 -4.75 3.83 11.60
C LEU A 78 -4.43 5.16 12.31
N PRO A 79 -5.21 5.66 13.30
CA PRO A 79 -4.88 6.95 13.94
C PRO A 79 -3.51 6.92 14.62
N SER A 80 -3.16 5.82 15.30
CA SER A 80 -1.83 5.61 15.89
C SER A 80 -0.76 5.58 14.81
N TYR A 81 -0.95 4.78 13.76
CA TYR A 81 0.00 4.69 12.65
C TYR A 81 0.27 6.03 11.98
N VAL A 82 -0.79 6.79 11.64
CA VAL A 82 -0.68 8.12 11.02
C VAL A 82 0.01 9.09 11.96
N SER A 83 -0.38 9.14 13.23
CA SER A 83 0.24 10.07 14.18
C SER A 83 1.72 9.78 14.49
N GLU A 84 2.16 8.52 14.43
CA GLU A 84 3.52 8.12 14.80
C GLU A 84 4.48 8.03 13.60
N THR A 85 4.00 7.58 12.43
CA THR A 85 4.85 7.38 11.24
C THR A 85 4.75 8.51 10.22
N ILE A 86 3.53 9.00 10.00
CA ILE A 86 3.24 10.01 8.99
C ILE A 86 3.44 11.40 9.61
N ARG A 87 2.86 11.67 10.79
CA ARG A 87 3.00 12.94 11.52
C ARG A 87 2.58 14.18 10.70
N PRO A 88 1.34 14.23 10.18
CA PRO A 88 0.86 15.33 9.33
C PRO A 88 0.80 16.70 10.02
N SER A 89 0.81 16.72 11.35
CA SER A 89 0.89 17.95 12.14
C SER A 89 2.30 18.57 12.15
N PHE A 90 3.31 17.87 11.66
CA PHE A 90 4.65 18.42 11.52
C PHE A 90 4.78 19.13 10.17
N GLN A 91 5.03 20.44 10.21
CA GLN A 91 5.17 21.23 9.00
C GLN A 91 6.50 20.90 8.30
N LEU A 92 6.41 20.04 7.30
CA LEU A 92 7.50 19.75 6.39
C LEU A 92 7.69 20.91 5.39
N PHE A 93 8.90 21.08 4.86
CA PHE A 93 9.06 21.92 3.67
C PHE A 93 8.26 21.32 2.51
N SER A 94 7.80 22.17 1.59
CA SER A 94 6.88 21.78 0.49
C SER A 94 7.34 20.56 -0.29
N ASP A 95 8.66 20.40 -0.40
CA ASP A 95 9.33 19.37 -1.20
C ASP A 95 9.34 18.00 -0.51
N TYR A 96 9.01 17.95 0.79
CA TYR A 96 8.90 16.70 1.56
C TYR A 96 7.44 16.29 1.81
N ASN A 97 6.47 16.97 1.22
CA ASN A 97 5.07 16.56 1.32
C ASN A 97 4.89 15.17 0.70
N ARG A 98 4.42 14.22 1.50
CA ARG A 98 4.17 12.86 1.02
C ARG A 98 2.86 12.80 0.24
N LEU A 99 2.91 12.08 -0.85
CA LEU A 99 1.75 11.68 -1.62
C LEU A 99 1.51 10.18 -1.43
N PHE A 100 0.26 9.78 -1.47
CA PHE A 100 -0.15 8.40 -1.24
C PHE A 100 -0.97 7.94 -2.43
N ARG A 101 -0.53 6.89 -3.12
CA ARG A 101 -1.36 6.20 -4.09
C ARG A 101 -2.10 5.09 -3.36
N VAL A 102 -3.43 5.14 -3.39
CA VAL A 102 -4.32 4.15 -2.77
C VAL A 102 -4.97 3.32 -3.87
N VAL A 103 -4.72 2.02 -3.85
CA VAL A 103 -5.19 1.05 -4.87
C VAL A 103 -6.05 0.00 -4.19
N HIS A 104 -7.20 -0.32 -4.78
CA HIS A 104 -8.03 -1.43 -4.31
C HIS A 104 -7.32 -2.76 -4.51
N ALA A 105 -7.25 -3.62 -3.48
CA ALA A 105 -6.41 -4.81 -3.53
C ALA A 105 -6.75 -5.81 -4.64
N PRO A 106 -8.02 -6.08 -5.00
CA PRO A 106 -8.35 -6.93 -6.16
C PRO A 106 -7.74 -6.41 -7.47
N ILE A 107 -7.72 -5.09 -7.67
CA ILE A 107 -7.09 -4.47 -8.84
C ILE A 107 -5.57 -4.62 -8.75
N PHE A 108 -4.98 -4.34 -7.59
CA PHE A 108 -3.54 -4.48 -7.37
C PHE A 108 -3.06 -5.92 -7.61
N LEU A 109 -3.73 -6.91 -7.03
CA LEU A 109 -3.37 -8.32 -7.15
C LEU A 109 -3.42 -8.83 -8.60
N ARG A 110 -4.33 -8.27 -9.41
CA ARG A 110 -4.49 -8.58 -10.83
C ARG A 110 -3.48 -7.85 -11.71
N CYS A 111 -3.25 -6.56 -11.44
CA CYS A 111 -2.56 -5.67 -12.36
C CYS A 111 -1.09 -5.41 -12.03
N PHE A 112 -0.64 -5.69 -10.80
CA PHE A 112 0.74 -5.41 -10.40
C PHE A 112 1.74 -6.42 -11.00
N ALA A 113 2.89 -5.92 -11.43
CA ALA A 113 3.99 -6.72 -11.93
C ALA A 113 5.36 -6.14 -11.56
N SER A 114 6.28 -7.03 -11.17
CA SER A 114 7.67 -6.71 -10.87
C SER A 114 8.57 -7.85 -11.32
N ASP A 115 9.49 -7.55 -12.24
CA ASP A 115 10.60 -8.42 -12.62
C ASP A 115 11.88 -8.09 -11.84
N ARG A 116 11.76 -7.25 -10.79
CA ARG A 116 12.83 -6.84 -9.87
C ARG A 116 13.98 -6.11 -10.53
N ARG A 117 13.85 -5.67 -11.79
CA ARG A 117 14.94 -4.99 -12.51
C ARG A 117 15.47 -3.74 -11.80
N HIS A 118 14.62 -3.09 -10.99
CA HIS A 118 14.97 -1.89 -10.25
C HIS A 118 15.92 -2.15 -9.07
N MET A 119 16.07 -3.42 -8.65
CA MET A 119 17.00 -3.87 -7.61
C MET A 119 18.30 -4.42 -8.20
N LYS A 120 18.56 -4.19 -9.48
CA LYS A 120 19.84 -4.49 -10.12
C LYS A 120 20.65 -3.22 -10.35
N ASP A 121 21.95 -3.32 -10.12
CA ASP A 121 22.90 -2.27 -10.48
C ASP A 121 23.12 -2.20 -12.01
N SER A 122 23.93 -1.25 -12.47
CA SER A 122 24.27 -1.11 -13.89
C SER A 122 25.07 -2.28 -14.47
N GLY A 123 25.69 -3.11 -13.62
CA GLY A 123 26.37 -4.35 -13.99
C GLY A 123 25.45 -5.57 -14.03
N GLY A 124 24.18 -5.43 -13.61
CA GLY A 124 23.22 -6.52 -13.53
C GLY A 124 23.30 -7.35 -12.24
N ASN A 125 24.12 -6.96 -11.27
CA ASN A 125 24.19 -7.60 -9.96
C ASN A 125 23.02 -7.12 -9.08
N TRP A 126 22.61 -7.94 -8.13
CA TRP A 126 21.62 -7.55 -7.14
C TRP A 126 22.19 -6.51 -6.18
N ILE A 127 21.46 -5.41 -5.99
CA ILE A 127 21.73 -4.42 -4.96
C ILE A 127 21.41 -5.02 -3.59
N GLU A 128 20.29 -5.74 -3.52
CA GLU A 128 19.84 -6.54 -2.37
C GLU A 128 19.29 -7.87 -2.89
N GLU A 129 19.54 -8.95 -2.15
CA GLU A 129 19.14 -10.30 -2.55
C GLU A 129 17.62 -10.40 -2.75
N PRO A 130 17.14 -10.94 -3.88
CA PRO A 130 15.72 -10.97 -4.19
C PRO A 130 14.95 -12.02 -3.36
N PRO A 131 13.62 -11.88 -3.27
CA PRO A 131 12.77 -12.92 -2.73
C PRO A 131 12.96 -14.25 -3.48
N GLN A 132 12.84 -15.37 -2.76
CA GLN A 132 13.06 -16.71 -3.32
C GLN A 132 11.94 -17.20 -4.25
N HIS A 133 10.77 -16.56 -4.21
CA HIS A 133 9.67 -16.89 -5.11
C HIS A 133 9.88 -16.26 -6.49
N GLU A 134 9.18 -16.80 -7.49
CA GLU A 134 9.19 -16.24 -8.85
C GLU A 134 8.71 -14.79 -8.89
N PRO A 135 9.23 -13.95 -9.81
CA PRO A 135 8.76 -12.59 -10.01
C PRO A 135 7.25 -12.51 -10.26
N ILE A 136 6.65 -11.39 -9.85
CA ILE A 136 5.21 -11.20 -9.98
C ILE A 136 4.90 -10.75 -11.42
N VAL A 137 4.04 -11.51 -12.09
CA VAL A 137 3.52 -11.21 -13.43
C VAL A 137 2.03 -10.88 -13.30
N ALA A 138 1.61 -9.79 -13.94
CA ALA A 138 0.21 -9.38 -13.97
C ALA A 138 -0.64 -10.33 -14.83
N GLU A 139 -1.96 -10.31 -14.63
CA GLU A 139 -2.89 -11.18 -15.37
C GLU A 139 -2.88 -10.93 -16.89
N ASP A 140 -2.56 -9.70 -17.31
CA ASP A 140 -2.41 -9.33 -18.73
C ASP A 140 -1.05 -9.75 -19.33
N GLY A 141 -0.19 -10.41 -18.55
CA GLY A 141 1.14 -10.83 -18.95
C GLY A 141 2.23 -9.76 -18.80
N ALA A 142 1.92 -8.57 -18.27
CA ALA A 142 2.94 -7.58 -17.96
C ALA A 142 3.90 -8.12 -16.89
N VAL A 143 5.20 -7.94 -17.12
CA VAL A 143 6.26 -8.39 -16.20
C VAL A 143 6.86 -7.24 -15.37
N HIS A 144 6.54 -6.00 -15.70
CA HIS A 144 7.03 -4.83 -14.97
C HIS A 144 6.06 -3.66 -15.11
N ASN A 145 5.66 -3.07 -13.99
CA ASN A 145 4.94 -1.80 -13.95
C ASN A 145 5.08 -1.06 -12.61
N LEU A 146 6.00 -1.46 -11.73
CA LEU A 146 6.22 -0.82 -10.44
C LEU A 146 6.30 0.72 -10.52
N ASN A 147 6.97 1.26 -11.54
CA ASN A 147 7.09 2.70 -11.76
C ASN A 147 5.74 3.42 -11.88
N GLU A 148 4.70 2.77 -12.42
CA GLU A 148 3.34 3.32 -12.49
C GLU A 148 2.70 3.48 -11.10
N TYR A 149 3.14 2.68 -10.12
CA TYR A 149 2.68 2.77 -8.74
C TYR A 149 3.46 3.81 -7.92
N ILE A 150 4.80 3.86 -8.07
CA ILE A 150 5.67 4.70 -7.23
C ILE A 150 5.96 6.10 -7.77
N ASN A 151 5.90 6.32 -9.08
CA ASN A 151 6.11 7.64 -9.65
C ASN A 151 4.82 8.44 -9.51
N ILE A 152 4.75 9.24 -8.45
CA ILE A 152 3.58 10.01 -8.06
C ILE A 152 3.97 11.48 -8.03
N SER A 153 3.14 12.35 -8.61
CA SER A 153 3.33 13.78 -8.59
C SER A 153 2.14 14.52 -7.98
N VAL A 154 2.35 15.77 -7.58
CA VAL A 154 1.26 16.61 -7.05
C VAL A 154 0.16 16.84 -8.10
N ALA A 155 0.48 16.77 -9.39
CA ALA A 155 -0.49 16.90 -10.47
C ALA A 155 -1.47 15.72 -10.53
N ASP A 156 -1.09 14.55 -10.02
CA ASP A 156 -1.94 13.36 -9.94
C ASP A 156 -2.89 13.40 -8.73
N ALA A 157 -2.61 14.26 -7.75
CA ALA A 157 -3.32 14.27 -6.48
C ALA A 157 -4.71 14.90 -6.59
N ILE A 158 -5.74 14.16 -6.15
CA ILE A 158 -7.11 14.65 -6.14
C ILE A 158 -7.30 15.76 -5.10
N THR A 159 -8.16 16.73 -5.42
CA THR A 159 -8.39 17.91 -4.57
C THR A 159 -9.39 17.64 -3.45
N ASP A 160 -10.42 16.84 -3.70
CA ASP A 160 -11.45 16.49 -2.73
C ASP A 160 -11.80 14.99 -2.80
N VAL A 161 -11.53 14.29 -1.71
CA VAL A 161 -11.80 12.84 -1.57
C VAL A 161 -13.28 12.51 -1.38
N THR A 162 -14.16 13.50 -1.16
CA THR A 162 -15.57 13.25 -0.85
C THR A 162 -16.48 13.03 -2.04
N THR A 163 -15.98 13.26 -3.25
CA THR A 163 -16.77 13.15 -4.47
C THR A 163 -17.10 11.70 -4.82
N SER A 164 -18.27 11.45 -5.41
CA SER A 164 -18.64 10.10 -5.86
C SER A 164 -17.66 9.56 -6.90
N SER A 165 -17.16 10.43 -7.78
CA SER A 165 -16.18 10.05 -8.81
C SER A 165 -14.88 9.49 -8.23
N VAL A 166 -14.42 9.99 -7.08
CA VAL A 166 -13.22 9.44 -6.41
C VAL A 166 -13.48 8.05 -5.86
N LYS A 167 -14.68 7.83 -5.30
CA LYS A 167 -15.07 6.49 -4.82
C LYS A 167 -15.09 5.50 -5.97
N ASP A 168 -15.74 5.86 -7.07
CA ASP A 168 -15.79 5.02 -8.27
C ASP A 168 -14.38 4.72 -8.77
N ALA A 169 -13.54 5.77 -8.90
CA ALA A 169 -12.17 5.64 -9.39
C ALA A 169 -11.31 4.68 -8.55
N ILE A 170 -11.47 4.66 -7.22
CA ILE A 170 -10.72 3.72 -6.35
C ILE A 170 -11.01 2.25 -6.71
N PHE A 171 -12.24 1.95 -7.12
CA PHE A 171 -12.69 0.58 -7.43
C PHE A 171 -12.60 0.25 -8.93
N THR A 172 -12.34 1.22 -9.81
CA THR A 172 -12.28 0.99 -11.27
C THR A 172 -10.92 1.26 -11.88
N GLU A 173 -10.15 2.23 -11.38
CA GLU A 173 -8.89 2.64 -11.98
C GLU A 173 -7.75 1.69 -11.61
N LYS A 174 -6.96 1.28 -12.61
CA LYS A 174 -5.83 0.34 -12.47
C LYS A 174 -4.86 0.74 -11.34
N HIS A 175 -4.61 2.03 -11.19
CA HIS A 175 -3.67 2.58 -10.21
C HIS A 175 -4.36 3.33 -9.07
N GLY A 176 -5.67 3.15 -8.93
CA GLY A 176 -6.50 3.83 -7.94
C GLY A 176 -6.36 5.35 -8.00
N VAL A 177 -6.25 5.98 -6.83
CA VAL A 177 -6.17 7.44 -6.70
C VAL A 177 -4.92 7.89 -5.97
N VAL A 178 -4.47 9.10 -6.24
CA VAL A 178 -3.38 9.76 -5.51
C VAL A 178 -3.98 10.81 -4.59
N ILE A 179 -3.58 10.80 -3.32
CA ILE A 179 -4.02 11.76 -2.31
C ILE A 179 -2.84 12.41 -1.59
N LYS A 180 -3.11 13.56 -0.98
CA LYS A 180 -2.20 14.22 -0.05
C LYS A 180 -2.30 13.62 1.34
N GLU A 181 -1.25 13.82 2.13
CA GLU A 181 -1.15 13.32 3.50
C GLU A 181 -2.37 13.64 4.39
N ASN A 182 -2.86 14.89 4.33
CA ASN A 182 -4.00 15.35 5.13
C ASN A 182 -5.36 14.75 4.70
N GLN A 183 -5.41 14.02 3.59
CA GLN A 183 -6.62 13.38 3.08
C GLN A 183 -6.71 11.89 3.46
N LEU A 184 -5.62 11.28 3.93
CA LEU A 184 -5.53 9.82 4.15
C LEU A 184 -6.59 9.31 5.14
N GLU A 185 -6.65 9.87 6.35
CA GLU A 185 -7.64 9.46 7.35
C GLU A 185 -9.07 9.65 6.86
N LYS A 186 -9.34 10.78 6.19
CA LYS A 186 -10.67 11.11 5.66
C LYS A 186 -11.10 10.09 4.61
N LEU A 187 -10.24 9.78 3.64
CA LEU A 187 -10.54 8.79 2.61
C LEU A 187 -10.77 7.41 3.24
N VAL A 188 -9.91 7.04 4.20
CA VAL A 188 -9.97 5.76 4.89
C VAL A 188 -11.28 5.57 5.64
N CYS A 189 -11.74 6.56 6.40
CA CYS A 189 -13.02 6.52 7.11
C CYS A 189 -14.20 6.32 6.14
N GLN A 190 -14.14 6.96 4.97
CA GLN A 190 -15.18 6.82 3.95
C GLN A 190 -15.22 5.44 3.32
N LEU A 191 -14.07 4.86 2.99
CA LEU A 191 -13.99 3.51 2.41
C LEU A 191 -14.52 2.44 3.39
N SER A 192 -14.30 2.64 4.69
CA SER A 192 -14.79 1.72 5.74
C SER A 192 -16.29 1.87 6.01
N SER A 193 -16.96 2.85 5.39
CA SER A 193 -18.42 3.07 5.47
C SER A 193 -19.18 2.52 4.25
N LEU A 194 -18.47 1.89 3.31
CA LEU A 194 -19.05 1.29 2.09
C LEU A 194 -19.28 -0.22 2.22
N GLU A 195 -18.86 -0.81 3.34
CA GLU A 195 -19.15 -2.19 3.76
C GLU A 195 -20.50 -2.28 4.48
#